data_AF-A0AA39U0F8-F1
#
_entry.id   AF-A0AA39U0F8-F1
#
_cell.length_a   1.000
_cell.length_b   1.000
_cell.length_c   1.000
_cell.angle_alpha   90.00
_cell.angle_beta   90.00
_cell.angle_gamma   90.00
#
_symmetry.space_group_name_H-M   'P 1'
#
loop_
_entity.id
_entity.type
_entity.pdbx_description
1 polymer ?
#
loop_
_entity_poly.entity_id
_entity_poly.type
_entity_poly.pdbx_seq_one_letter_code
_entity_poly.pdbx_strand_id
1 'polypeptide(L)'
;MLAWQFNTIGVSDAITMGGEGMRYSLQSREIIADSIETVTCAQHHDANISIPGCDKNMPGVVMAAARHNRPFLMIYGGTIRKGHSNLLDQDVNIVTCYEAAGAHAYGKLQTKCKSGPGSKATPDDVLEDIVQHSCPGAGACGGMYTANTMATAIEAMGMTLPGSSSYPATSPEKARECERAAEAIRVCMEKDIRPRDLMTRAAFENALVVTMVLGGSTNGILHFLAMANSADVPLTLDDVNATSNRTPFLADLAPSGKYFMEDLYEIGGTPSVLKMLIAARMIDGDIPTVTGKTLAENVASWPSLDPAQKIIRPLSNPIKATGHLRVLRGNLSPGGAVAKITGKEGLSFTGAARVFNKEHELNDALARGAIGADEGNLVLIVRYEGPKGGPGMPEQLRASAAIMGAGLKNVALVTDGRYSGASHGFIVGHVVPEAAVGGPIALVKNGDTITIDAISNRIDVVATVGAQQGQTEEEVVRVLEERKSLWKPRGMRPMRGALAKYARLVGDASHGAVTDVGGDAW
;
A
#
# COMPACT_ATOMS: atom_id res chain seq x y z
N MET A 1 -15.15 34.49 -2.16
CA MET A 1 -15.17 33.08 -2.60
C MET A 1 -16.51 32.49 -2.17
N LEU A 2 -17.17 31.75 -3.06
CA LEU A 2 -18.37 30.97 -2.74
C LEU A 2 -17.96 29.50 -2.60
N ALA A 3 -18.54 28.77 -1.65
CA ALA A 3 -18.23 27.37 -1.42
C ALA A 3 -19.47 26.51 -1.69
N TRP A 4 -19.37 25.60 -2.66
CA TRP A 4 -20.40 24.61 -2.96
C TRP A 4 -19.92 23.21 -2.58
N GLN A 5 -20.47 22.69 -1.50
CA GLN A 5 -20.13 21.36 -1.03
C GLN A 5 -20.85 20.30 -1.87
N PHE A 6 -20.09 19.30 -2.31
CA PHE A 6 -20.60 18.05 -2.85
C PHE A 6 -19.82 16.90 -2.22
N ASN A 7 -20.31 15.67 -2.37
CA ASN A 7 -19.65 14.47 -1.86
C ASN A 7 -19.52 13.44 -2.99
N THR A 8 -18.46 12.63 -2.91
CA THR A 8 -18.30 11.41 -3.69
C THR A 8 -18.33 10.20 -2.76
N ILE A 9 -18.32 9.00 -3.33
CA ILE A 9 -18.34 7.75 -2.57
C ILE A 9 -16.96 7.44 -1.97
N GLY A 10 -16.94 6.48 -1.05
CA GLY A 10 -15.75 5.82 -0.55
C GLY A 10 -16.11 4.43 -0.06
N VAL A 11 -15.12 3.54 0.03
CA VAL A 11 -15.30 2.20 0.59
C VAL A 11 -14.28 1.97 1.69
N SER A 12 -14.66 1.23 2.73
CA SER A 12 -13.76 0.86 3.82
C SER A 12 -13.02 -0.42 3.44
N ASP A 13 -11.72 -0.29 3.20
CA ASP A 13 -10.83 -1.45 3.01
C ASP A 13 -10.89 -2.39 4.22
N ALA A 14 -10.88 -1.86 5.44
CA ALA A 14 -10.95 -2.65 6.67
C ALA A 14 -12.23 -3.51 6.75
N ILE A 15 -13.40 -2.92 6.47
CA ILE A 15 -14.68 -3.66 6.55
C ILE A 15 -14.79 -4.70 5.44
N THR A 16 -14.29 -4.39 4.25
CA THR A 16 -14.39 -5.29 3.08
C THR A 16 -13.35 -6.39 3.04
N MET A 17 -12.34 -6.33 3.91
CA MET A 17 -11.18 -7.21 3.96
C MET A 17 -11.57 -8.69 4.07
N GLY A 18 -11.03 -9.52 3.17
CA GLY A 18 -11.24 -10.97 3.14
C GLY A 18 -12.63 -11.43 2.69
N GLY A 19 -13.44 -10.53 2.11
CA GLY A 19 -14.70 -10.86 1.45
C GLY A 19 -14.76 -10.35 0.00
N GLU A 20 -15.80 -10.75 -0.73
CA GLU A 20 -16.01 -10.35 -2.14
C GLU A 20 -16.12 -8.82 -2.33
N GLY A 21 -16.46 -8.08 -1.28
CA GLY A 21 -16.48 -6.61 -1.28
C GLY A 21 -15.13 -5.97 -1.60
N MET A 22 -14.01 -6.64 -1.28
CA MET A 22 -12.66 -6.11 -1.53
C MET A 22 -12.37 -5.86 -3.01
N ARG A 23 -13.07 -6.55 -3.92
CA ARG A 23 -13.00 -6.31 -5.37
C ARG A 23 -13.45 -4.90 -5.76
N TYR A 24 -14.28 -4.26 -4.94
CA TYR A 24 -14.76 -2.90 -5.15
C TYR A 24 -13.83 -1.84 -4.53
N SER A 25 -12.76 -2.24 -3.85
CA SER A 25 -11.81 -1.32 -3.22
C SER A 25 -11.05 -0.49 -4.25
N LEU A 26 -10.12 -1.09 -5.01
CA LEU A 26 -9.21 -0.32 -5.87
C LEU A 26 -9.95 0.52 -6.89
N GLN A 27 -10.96 -0.04 -7.55
CA GLN A 27 -11.77 0.67 -8.55
C GLN A 27 -12.55 1.87 -7.99
N SER A 28 -12.73 1.96 -6.66
CA SER A 28 -13.33 3.17 -6.06
C SER A 28 -12.42 4.39 -6.25
N ARG A 29 -11.10 4.21 -6.39
CA ARG A 29 -10.15 5.26 -6.77
C ARG A 29 -10.58 5.95 -8.08
N GLU A 30 -10.89 5.14 -9.09
CA GLU A 30 -11.33 5.62 -10.41
C GLU A 30 -12.68 6.32 -10.32
N ILE A 31 -13.65 5.73 -9.62
CA ILE A 31 -14.96 6.35 -9.42
C ILE A 31 -14.83 7.71 -8.71
N ILE A 32 -13.97 7.81 -7.70
CA ILE A 32 -13.71 9.06 -6.99
C ILE A 32 -13.11 10.10 -7.95
N ALA A 33 -12.12 9.69 -8.74
CA ALA A 33 -11.47 10.55 -9.72
C ALA A 33 -12.50 11.10 -10.73
N ASP A 34 -13.25 10.21 -11.37
CA ASP A 34 -14.26 10.54 -12.37
C ASP A 34 -15.39 11.40 -11.79
N SER A 35 -15.80 11.15 -10.54
CA SER A 35 -16.89 11.88 -9.88
C SER A 35 -16.49 13.34 -9.61
N ILE A 36 -15.28 13.56 -9.07
CA ILE A 36 -14.80 14.90 -8.75
C ILE A 36 -14.52 15.69 -10.03
N GLU A 37 -13.90 15.05 -11.02
CA GLU A 37 -13.68 15.63 -12.34
C GLU A 37 -15.00 16.07 -12.98
N THR A 38 -16.00 15.19 -13.01
CA THR A 38 -17.32 15.47 -13.58
C THR A 38 -17.97 16.70 -12.95
N VAL A 39 -18.06 16.75 -11.62
CA VAL A 39 -18.71 17.87 -10.92
C VAL A 39 -17.92 19.17 -11.11
N THR A 40 -16.60 19.13 -10.91
CA THR A 40 -15.73 20.31 -11.00
C THR A 40 -15.80 20.92 -12.40
N CYS A 41 -15.71 20.09 -13.45
CA CYS A 41 -15.75 20.54 -14.83
C CYS A 41 -17.14 21.01 -15.24
N ALA A 42 -18.21 20.24 -14.96
CA ALA A 42 -19.57 20.58 -15.39
C ALA A 42 -20.14 21.82 -14.70
N GLN A 43 -19.80 22.04 -13.42
CA GLN A 43 -20.26 23.19 -12.65
C GLN A 43 -19.31 24.40 -12.76
N HIS A 44 -18.24 24.29 -13.55
CA HIS A 44 -17.25 25.36 -13.72
C HIS A 44 -16.66 25.88 -12.39
N HIS A 45 -16.46 25.01 -11.40
CA HIS A 45 -15.84 25.41 -10.13
C HIS A 45 -14.39 25.89 -10.36
N ASP A 46 -14.04 27.08 -9.88
CA ASP A 46 -12.71 27.66 -10.09
C ASP A 46 -11.59 26.91 -9.34
N ALA A 47 -11.93 26.26 -8.21
CA ALA A 47 -10.99 25.56 -7.36
C ALA A 47 -11.66 24.36 -6.66
N ASN A 48 -10.85 23.42 -6.19
CA ASN A 48 -11.32 22.23 -5.47
C ASN A 48 -10.55 22.03 -4.15
N ILE A 49 -11.30 21.90 -3.05
CA ILE A 49 -10.76 21.41 -1.78
C ILE A 49 -11.33 20.01 -1.57
N SER A 50 -10.45 19.01 -1.50
CA SER A 50 -10.83 17.62 -1.30
C SER A 50 -10.45 17.15 0.09
N ILE A 51 -11.36 16.42 0.76
CA ILE A 51 -11.20 15.97 2.16
C ILE A 51 -11.25 14.42 2.23
N PRO A 52 -10.24 13.71 1.69
CA PRO A 52 -10.20 12.25 1.69
C PRO A 52 -9.80 11.69 3.07
N GLY A 53 -10.34 10.52 3.44
CA GLY A 53 -10.11 9.94 4.78
C GLY A 53 -9.77 8.44 4.82
N CYS A 54 -9.80 7.74 3.68
CA CYS A 54 -9.51 6.31 3.60
C CYS A 54 -8.63 5.99 2.39
N ASP A 55 -7.94 4.84 2.42
CA ASP A 55 -6.90 4.36 1.50
C ASP A 55 -7.02 4.87 0.05
N LYS A 56 -8.10 4.53 -0.65
CA LYS A 56 -8.25 4.82 -2.09
C LYS A 56 -8.73 6.24 -2.38
N ASN A 57 -9.16 6.97 -1.36
CA ASN A 57 -9.70 8.33 -1.52
C ASN A 57 -8.60 9.32 -1.89
N MET A 58 -7.48 9.31 -1.16
CA MET A 58 -6.35 10.22 -1.39
C MET A 58 -5.84 10.18 -2.84
N PRO A 59 -5.47 9.03 -3.42
CA PRO A 59 -5.06 9.00 -4.81
C PRO A 59 -6.20 9.36 -5.77
N GLY A 60 -7.46 8.98 -5.47
CA GLY A 60 -8.60 9.33 -6.33
C GLY A 60 -8.81 10.84 -6.45
N VAL A 61 -8.72 11.59 -5.34
CA VAL A 61 -8.88 13.06 -5.39
C VAL A 61 -7.69 13.76 -6.06
N VAL A 62 -6.47 13.23 -5.90
CA VAL A 62 -5.27 13.78 -6.55
C VAL A 62 -5.27 13.48 -8.06
N MET A 63 -5.73 12.30 -8.47
CA MET A 63 -5.94 11.98 -9.89
C MET A 63 -6.96 12.94 -10.53
N ALA A 64 -8.11 13.19 -9.88
CA ALA A 64 -9.07 14.19 -10.35
C ALA A 64 -8.43 15.58 -10.49
N ALA A 65 -7.66 16.00 -9.46
CA ALA A 65 -6.97 17.28 -9.44
C ALA A 65 -6.03 17.45 -10.64
N ALA A 66 -5.23 16.41 -10.92
CA ALA A 66 -4.30 16.40 -12.06
C ALA A 66 -5.02 16.49 -13.41
N ARG A 67 -6.18 15.82 -13.55
CA ARG A 67 -6.99 15.81 -14.78
C ARG A 67 -7.65 17.16 -15.06
N HIS A 68 -8.35 17.72 -14.07
CA HIS A 68 -9.02 19.02 -14.27
C HIS A 68 -8.07 20.21 -14.19
N ASN A 69 -6.91 20.04 -13.54
CA ASN A 69 -5.81 21.00 -13.39
C ASN A 69 -6.25 22.44 -13.02
N ARG A 70 -7.07 22.55 -11.98
CA ARG A 70 -7.54 23.83 -11.39
C ARG A 70 -6.95 23.96 -9.98
N PRO A 71 -6.80 25.18 -9.42
CA PRO A 71 -6.34 25.39 -8.05
C PRO A 71 -6.95 24.38 -7.07
N PHE A 72 -6.08 23.70 -6.32
CA PHE A 72 -6.45 22.53 -5.54
C PHE A 72 -5.78 22.53 -4.17
N LEU A 73 -6.48 21.96 -3.19
CA LEU A 73 -5.95 21.66 -1.86
C LEU A 73 -6.50 20.31 -1.41
N MET A 74 -5.62 19.40 -0.99
CA MET A 74 -6.04 18.21 -0.24
C MET A 74 -5.91 18.46 1.26
N ILE A 75 -6.95 18.08 2.02
CA ILE A 75 -6.94 18.03 3.48
C ILE A 75 -7.16 16.58 3.88
N TYR A 76 -6.12 15.91 4.38
CA TYR A 76 -6.29 14.54 4.85
C TYR A 76 -7.22 14.50 6.08
N GLY A 77 -8.16 13.57 6.13
CA GLY A 77 -9.09 13.41 7.25
C GLY A 77 -8.42 13.10 8.59
N GLY A 78 -7.18 12.61 8.56
CA GLY A 78 -6.37 12.33 9.75
C GLY A 78 -6.37 10.86 10.15
N THR A 79 -5.33 10.46 10.88
CA THR A 79 -5.18 9.11 11.41
C THR A 79 -6.11 8.88 12.61
N ILE A 80 -6.58 7.65 12.79
CA ILE A 80 -7.24 7.21 14.03
C ILE A 80 -6.20 7.18 15.17
N ARG A 81 -6.68 7.44 16.39
CA ARG A 81 -5.93 7.19 17.64
C ARG A 81 -5.78 5.68 17.87
N LYS A 82 -4.68 5.24 18.49
CA LYS A 82 -4.50 3.82 18.83
C LYS A 82 -5.50 3.37 19.89
N GLY A 83 -5.96 2.12 19.79
CA GLY A 83 -6.79 1.47 20.80
C GLY A 83 -5.93 0.86 21.92
N HIS A 84 -6.56 0.44 23.02
CA HIS A 84 -5.89 -0.29 24.11
C HIS A 84 -6.72 -1.50 24.52
N SER A 85 -6.13 -2.70 24.46
CA SER A 85 -6.78 -3.92 24.94
C SER A 85 -6.55 -4.06 26.44
N ASN A 86 -7.64 -4.18 27.21
CA ASN A 86 -7.56 -4.34 28.66
C ASN A 86 -7.07 -5.74 29.04
N LEU A 87 -7.44 -6.75 28.26
CA LEU A 87 -7.05 -8.14 28.53
C LEU A 87 -5.58 -8.37 28.20
N LEU A 88 -5.09 -7.88 27.06
CA LEU A 88 -3.68 -8.04 26.67
C LEU A 88 -2.75 -6.99 27.26
N ASP A 89 -3.30 -5.91 27.82
CA ASP A 89 -2.57 -4.75 28.34
C ASP A 89 -1.56 -4.18 27.33
N GLN A 90 -2.04 -3.95 26.11
CA GLN A 90 -1.23 -3.40 25.03
C GLN A 90 -2.05 -2.56 24.06
N ASP A 91 -1.36 -1.67 23.35
CA ASP A 91 -1.92 -0.92 22.24
C ASP A 91 -2.40 -1.90 21.14
N VAL A 92 -3.59 -1.66 20.61
CA VAL A 92 -4.22 -2.47 19.56
C VAL A 92 -4.77 -1.62 18.42
N ASN A 93 -4.90 -2.23 17.25
CA ASN A 93 -5.49 -1.60 16.07
C ASN A 93 -6.23 -2.64 15.20
N ILE A 94 -6.77 -2.18 14.07
CA ILE A 94 -7.48 -3.05 13.13
C ILE A 94 -6.69 -4.28 12.66
N VAL A 95 -5.35 -4.19 12.54
CA VAL A 95 -4.51 -5.33 12.16
C VAL A 95 -4.40 -6.35 13.28
N THR A 96 -4.36 -5.89 14.54
CA THR A 96 -4.42 -6.78 15.70
C THR A 96 -5.64 -7.69 15.67
N CYS A 97 -6.81 -7.20 15.20
CA CYS A 97 -8.00 -8.04 15.02
C CYS A 97 -7.74 -9.23 14.07
N TYR A 98 -7.09 -8.98 12.93
CA TYR A 98 -6.83 -10.03 11.94
C TYR A 98 -5.76 -11.01 12.40
N GLU A 99 -4.69 -10.52 13.03
CA GLU A 99 -3.64 -11.35 13.62
C GLU A 99 -4.20 -12.23 14.74
N ALA A 100 -5.04 -11.68 15.61
CA ALA A 100 -5.70 -12.41 16.68
C ALA A 100 -6.63 -13.50 16.13
N ALA A 101 -7.42 -13.19 15.09
CA ALA A 101 -8.26 -14.19 14.41
C ALA A 101 -7.43 -15.31 13.77
N GLY A 102 -6.29 -14.98 13.15
CA GLY A 102 -5.34 -15.96 12.62
C GLY A 102 -4.74 -16.85 13.72
N ALA A 103 -4.25 -16.25 14.81
CA ALA A 103 -3.72 -16.99 15.95
C ALA A 103 -4.80 -17.88 16.60
N HIS A 104 -6.04 -17.42 16.66
CA HIS A 104 -7.16 -18.19 17.18
C HIS A 104 -7.42 -19.45 16.35
N ALA A 105 -7.46 -19.32 15.01
CA ALA A 105 -7.69 -20.45 14.10
C ALA A 105 -6.63 -21.57 14.21
N TYR A 106 -5.40 -21.22 14.57
CA TYR A 106 -4.31 -22.19 14.79
C TYR A 106 -4.16 -22.64 16.26
N GLY A 107 -5.09 -22.25 17.15
CA GLY A 107 -5.02 -22.58 18.58
C GLY A 107 -3.84 -21.93 19.31
N LYS A 108 -3.33 -20.81 18.79
CA LYS A 108 -2.15 -20.09 19.30
C LYS A 108 -2.45 -18.77 20.01
N LEU A 109 -3.71 -18.31 20.00
CA LEU A 109 -4.08 -17.07 20.67
C LEU A 109 -3.89 -17.23 22.19
N GLN A 110 -2.91 -16.52 22.74
CA GLN A 110 -2.55 -16.61 24.16
C GLN A 110 -3.47 -15.72 25.01
N THR A 111 -3.98 -16.28 26.10
CA THR A 111 -4.78 -15.58 27.12
C THR A 111 -3.89 -15.02 28.23
N LYS A 112 -2.80 -14.31 27.88
CA LYS A 112 -1.94 -13.67 28.90
C LYS A 112 -2.68 -12.46 29.49
N CYS A 113 -3.72 -12.73 30.26
CA CYS A 113 -4.64 -11.74 30.78
C CYS A 113 -4.20 -11.32 32.18
N LYS A 114 -4.25 -10.01 32.45
CA LYS A 114 -4.01 -9.44 33.79
C LYS A 114 -5.20 -9.58 34.75
N SER A 115 -6.27 -10.30 34.37
CA SER A 115 -7.47 -10.43 35.21
C SER A 115 -7.12 -11.02 36.59
N GLY A 116 -7.68 -10.40 37.64
CA GLY A 116 -7.36 -10.66 39.04
C GLY A 116 -7.61 -12.13 39.49
N PRO A 117 -7.26 -12.48 40.73
CA PRO A 117 -7.29 -13.86 41.21
C PRO A 117 -8.68 -14.51 41.00
N GLY A 118 -8.78 -15.48 40.10
CA GLY A 118 -9.96 -16.34 39.96
C GLY A 118 -10.68 -16.37 38.60
N SER A 119 -10.35 -15.49 37.65
CA SER A 119 -10.92 -15.54 36.28
C SER A 119 -9.82 -15.68 35.22
N LYS A 120 -9.72 -16.85 34.60
CA LYS A 120 -8.91 -17.05 33.38
C LYS A 120 -9.82 -16.69 32.19
N ALA A 121 -9.59 -15.53 31.58
CA ALA A 121 -10.24 -15.18 30.32
C ALA A 121 -9.89 -16.22 29.24
N THR A 122 -10.84 -16.49 28.37
CA THR A 122 -10.74 -17.41 27.23
C THR A 122 -10.13 -16.71 26.01
N PRO A 123 -9.65 -17.46 25.00
CA PRO A 123 -9.23 -16.86 23.73
C PRO A 123 -10.35 -16.06 23.05
N ASP A 124 -11.61 -16.49 23.20
CA ASP A 124 -12.78 -15.78 22.67
C ASP A 124 -12.97 -14.43 23.39
N ASP A 125 -12.81 -14.37 24.72
CA ASP A 125 -12.88 -13.12 25.48
C ASP A 125 -11.80 -12.12 25.03
N VAL A 126 -10.59 -12.61 24.76
CA VAL A 126 -9.48 -11.80 24.22
C VAL A 126 -9.82 -11.26 22.83
N LEU A 127 -10.39 -12.10 21.96
CA LEU A 127 -10.78 -11.68 20.62
C LEU A 127 -11.87 -10.59 20.68
N GLU A 128 -12.86 -10.75 21.56
CA GLU A 128 -13.91 -9.75 21.76
C GLU A 128 -13.35 -8.43 22.29
N ASP A 129 -12.47 -8.46 23.30
CA ASP A 129 -11.81 -7.26 23.84
C ASP A 129 -11.01 -6.51 22.76
N ILE A 130 -10.25 -7.23 21.92
CA ILE A 130 -9.52 -6.62 20.81
C ILE A 130 -10.48 -5.97 19.82
N VAL A 131 -11.57 -6.64 19.43
CA VAL A 131 -12.55 -6.10 18.47
C VAL A 131 -13.23 -4.83 19.02
N GLN A 132 -13.60 -4.82 20.30
CA GLN A 132 -14.28 -3.68 20.92
C GLN A 132 -13.36 -2.45 21.08
N HIS A 133 -12.04 -2.65 21.24
CA HIS A 133 -11.13 -1.55 21.57
C HIS A 133 -10.19 -1.12 20.43
N SER A 134 -10.13 -1.85 19.30
CA SER A 134 -9.18 -1.57 18.20
C SER A 134 -9.48 -0.31 17.37
N CYS A 135 -10.71 0.20 17.41
CA CYS A 135 -11.13 1.38 16.65
C CYS A 135 -11.84 2.39 17.57
N PRO A 136 -11.10 3.15 18.39
CA PRO A 136 -11.67 3.99 19.46
C PRO A 136 -12.40 5.25 18.97
N GLY A 137 -12.34 5.57 17.67
CA GLY A 137 -12.95 6.78 17.12
C GLY A 137 -12.76 6.94 15.62
N ALA A 138 -12.93 8.17 15.14
CA ALA A 138 -12.77 8.51 13.73
C ALA A 138 -11.29 8.56 13.29
N GLY A 139 -11.06 8.34 12.00
CA GLY A 139 -9.76 8.46 11.33
C GLY A 139 -9.38 7.22 10.52
N ALA A 140 -8.37 7.36 9.66
CA ALA A 140 -7.84 6.23 8.88
C ALA A 140 -6.97 5.30 9.74
N CYS A 141 -6.66 4.10 9.23
CA CYS A 141 -5.84 3.11 9.94
C CYS A 141 -4.50 3.68 10.46
N GLY A 142 -4.20 3.46 11.74
CA GLY A 142 -3.14 4.17 12.48
C GLY A 142 -1.68 3.91 12.09
N GLY A 143 -1.40 2.78 11.44
CA GLY A 143 -0.05 2.44 10.97
C GLY A 143 0.31 3.12 9.65
N MET A 144 1.54 2.90 9.18
CA MET A 144 2.01 3.31 7.85
C MET A 144 1.46 2.39 6.74
N TYR A 145 0.14 2.21 6.74
CA TYR A 145 -0.63 1.57 5.67
C TYR A 145 -0.85 2.55 4.51
N THR A 146 -1.68 2.19 3.52
CA THR A 146 -1.87 3.01 2.33
C THR A 146 -2.34 4.42 2.68
N ALA A 147 -3.30 4.59 3.60
CA ALA A 147 -3.80 5.92 3.92
C ALA A 147 -2.71 6.90 4.40
N ASN A 148 -1.95 6.53 5.44
CA ASN A 148 -0.87 7.36 5.96
C ASN A 148 0.33 7.43 5.00
N THR A 149 0.60 6.38 4.21
CA THR A 149 1.62 6.43 3.14
C THR A 149 1.27 7.50 2.10
N MET A 150 0.03 7.50 1.60
CA MET A 150 -0.43 8.47 0.62
C MET A 150 -0.48 9.86 1.21
N ALA A 151 -0.99 10.02 2.43
CA ALA A 151 -1.06 11.33 3.07
C ALA A 151 0.33 11.96 3.21
N THR A 152 1.31 11.22 3.74
CA THR A 152 2.69 11.72 3.92
C THR A 152 3.39 12.00 2.60
N ALA A 153 3.18 11.14 1.59
CA ALA A 153 3.73 11.35 0.26
C ALA A 153 3.13 12.60 -0.42
N ILE A 154 1.82 12.82 -0.32
CA ILE A 154 1.15 13.96 -0.94
C ILE A 154 1.51 15.28 -0.23
N GLU A 155 1.77 15.25 1.09
CA GLU A 155 2.36 16.38 1.81
C GLU A 155 3.78 16.68 1.32
N ALA A 156 4.60 15.66 1.09
CA ALA A 156 5.94 15.80 0.51
C ALA A 156 5.95 16.29 -0.95
N MET A 157 4.82 16.14 -1.66
CA MET A 157 4.58 16.72 -2.99
C MET A 157 4.07 18.16 -2.93
N GLY A 158 3.85 18.72 -1.73
CA GLY A 158 3.40 20.09 -1.56
C GLY A 158 1.91 20.32 -1.83
N MET A 159 1.08 19.27 -1.86
CA MET A 159 -0.35 19.38 -2.21
C MET A 159 -1.29 19.50 -0.99
N THR A 160 -0.73 19.54 0.22
CA THR A 160 -1.45 19.77 1.49
C THR A 160 -0.83 20.92 2.27
N LEU A 161 -1.54 21.40 3.28
CA LEU A 161 -0.90 22.23 4.30
C LEU A 161 0.11 21.42 5.12
N PRO A 162 1.20 22.02 5.61
CA PRO A 162 2.17 21.32 6.47
C PRO A 162 1.50 20.77 7.73
N GLY A 163 1.74 19.49 8.03
CA GLY A 163 1.20 18.77 9.18
C GLY A 163 -0.07 17.97 8.88
N SER A 164 -0.73 18.21 7.73
CA SER A 164 -1.99 17.57 7.34
C SER A 164 -1.94 16.05 7.47
N SER A 165 -0.83 15.43 7.03
CA SER A 165 -0.67 13.99 7.00
C SER A 165 -0.45 13.33 8.36
N SER A 166 -0.05 14.10 9.36
CA SER A 166 0.27 13.59 10.70
C SER A 166 -0.77 13.93 11.77
N TYR A 167 -1.59 14.97 11.59
CA TYR A 167 -2.62 15.33 12.57
C TYR A 167 -3.66 14.21 12.74
N PRO A 168 -3.87 13.68 13.96
CA PRO A 168 -4.96 12.75 14.24
C PRO A 168 -6.31 13.37 13.90
N ALA A 169 -7.27 12.54 13.45
CA ALA A 169 -8.57 13.02 12.98
C ALA A 169 -9.35 13.82 14.05
N THR A 170 -9.15 13.47 15.33
CA THR A 170 -9.80 14.12 16.48
C THR A 170 -8.93 15.19 17.14
N SER A 171 -7.79 15.54 16.55
CA SER A 171 -6.89 16.57 17.09
C SER A 171 -7.42 17.99 16.86
N PRO A 172 -7.21 18.93 17.80
CA PRO A 172 -7.50 20.35 17.58
C PRO A 172 -6.78 20.95 16.37
N GLU A 173 -5.59 20.45 16.05
CA GLU A 173 -4.77 20.85 14.91
C GLU A 173 -5.49 20.58 13.58
N LYS A 174 -6.17 19.43 13.46
CA LYS A 174 -6.98 19.10 12.28
C LYS A 174 -8.14 20.09 12.08
N ALA A 175 -8.82 20.48 13.15
CA ALA A 175 -9.89 21.49 13.08
C ALA A 175 -9.32 22.86 12.63
N ARG A 176 -8.19 23.29 13.20
CA ARG A 176 -7.51 24.54 12.80
C ARG A 176 -6.98 24.51 11.37
N GLU A 177 -6.59 23.34 10.86
CA GLU A 177 -6.24 23.18 9.45
C GLU A 177 -7.44 23.46 8.53
N CYS A 178 -8.61 22.89 8.85
CA CYS A 178 -9.84 23.14 8.11
C CYS A 178 -10.26 24.62 8.12
N GLU A 179 -10.07 25.32 9.25
CA GLU A 179 -10.32 26.77 9.34
C GLU A 179 -9.42 27.59 8.41
N ARG A 180 -8.18 27.11 8.17
CA ARG A 180 -7.20 27.75 7.28
C ARG A 180 -7.33 27.37 5.81
N ALA A 181 -8.22 26.42 5.48
CA ALA A 181 -8.40 25.92 4.12
C ALA A 181 -8.77 27.03 3.12
N ALA A 182 -9.63 27.98 3.53
CA ALA A 182 -10.05 29.10 2.69
C ALA A 182 -8.89 30.06 2.39
N GLU A 183 -8.00 30.30 3.35
CA GLU A 183 -6.80 31.12 3.13
C GLU A 183 -5.86 30.43 2.15
N ALA A 184 -5.61 29.13 2.33
CA ALA A 184 -4.72 28.35 1.50
C ALA A 184 -5.21 28.25 0.04
N ILE A 185 -6.49 27.92 -0.18
CA ILE A 185 -7.02 27.83 -1.54
C ILE A 185 -7.04 29.18 -2.23
N ARG A 186 -7.27 30.28 -1.49
CA ARG A 186 -7.20 31.64 -2.05
C ARG A 186 -5.80 31.93 -2.58
N VAL A 187 -4.75 31.53 -1.86
CA VAL A 187 -3.37 31.69 -2.34
C VAL A 187 -3.17 30.93 -3.65
N CYS A 188 -3.64 29.68 -3.75
CA CYS A 188 -3.56 28.92 -4.99
C CYS A 188 -4.32 29.61 -6.14
N MET A 189 -5.49 30.19 -5.87
CA MET A 189 -6.28 30.90 -6.88
C MET A 189 -5.62 32.21 -7.33
N GLU A 190 -5.14 33.03 -6.40
CA GLU A 190 -4.50 34.32 -6.68
C GLU A 190 -3.17 34.17 -7.44
N LYS A 191 -2.43 33.09 -7.15
CA LYS A 191 -1.14 32.78 -7.79
C LYS A 191 -1.26 31.79 -8.95
N ASP A 192 -2.47 31.34 -9.26
CA ASP A 192 -2.75 30.28 -10.26
C ASP A 192 -1.90 29.01 -10.07
N ILE A 193 -1.70 28.58 -8.82
CA ILE A 193 -0.96 27.34 -8.48
C ILE A 193 -1.87 26.16 -8.78
N ARG A 194 -1.50 25.33 -9.75
CA ARG A 194 -2.29 24.18 -10.20
C ARG A 194 -1.62 22.85 -9.87
N PRO A 195 -2.39 21.75 -9.81
CA PRO A 195 -1.86 20.41 -9.55
C PRO A 195 -0.66 20.03 -10.41
N ARG A 196 -0.67 20.32 -11.72
CA ARG A 196 0.45 19.97 -12.61
C ARG A 196 1.72 20.80 -12.38
N ASP A 197 1.60 21.96 -11.74
CA ASP A 197 2.78 22.76 -11.31
C ASP A 197 3.44 22.15 -10.06
N LEU A 198 2.67 21.40 -9.25
CA LEU A 198 3.11 20.75 -8.02
C LEU A 198 3.57 19.31 -8.26
N MET A 199 2.83 18.56 -9.08
CA MET A 199 3.04 17.14 -9.37
C MET A 199 4.16 16.93 -10.39
N THR A 200 5.34 17.46 -10.12
CA THR A 200 6.52 17.33 -10.98
C THR A 200 7.29 16.04 -10.72
N ARG A 201 8.24 15.71 -11.60
CA ARG A 201 9.18 14.60 -11.39
C ARG A 201 9.92 14.69 -10.05
N ALA A 202 10.32 15.89 -9.63
CA ALA A 202 10.96 16.12 -8.33
C ALA A 202 10.01 15.85 -7.15
N ALA A 203 8.74 16.25 -7.26
CA ALA A 203 7.73 15.96 -6.24
C ALA A 203 7.45 14.45 -6.10
N PHE A 204 7.37 13.72 -7.21
CA PHE A 204 7.25 12.25 -7.16
C PHE A 204 8.51 11.59 -6.57
N GLU A 205 9.71 12.12 -6.85
CA GLU A 205 10.94 11.64 -6.21
C GLU A 205 10.90 11.86 -4.68
N ASN A 206 10.45 13.03 -4.23
CA ASN A 206 10.25 13.31 -2.80
C ASN A 206 9.27 12.32 -2.17
N ALA A 207 8.13 12.06 -2.82
CA ALA A 207 7.13 11.09 -2.37
C ALA A 207 7.72 9.68 -2.23
N LEU A 208 8.50 9.22 -3.21
CA LEU A 208 9.17 7.93 -3.16
C LEU A 208 10.18 7.85 -2.01
N VAL A 209 11.04 8.87 -1.86
CA VAL A 209 12.03 8.91 -0.77
C VAL A 209 11.34 8.86 0.60
N VAL A 210 10.31 9.68 0.82
CA VAL A 210 9.55 9.69 2.08
C VAL A 210 8.88 8.34 2.33
N THR A 211 8.32 7.72 1.29
CA THR A 211 7.72 6.38 1.39
C THR A 211 8.74 5.33 1.85
N MET A 212 9.97 5.34 1.30
CA MET A 212 11.04 4.41 1.71
C MET A 212 11.51 4.68 3.14
N VAL A 213 11.72 5.95 3.50
CA VAL A 213 12.15 6.37 4.84
C VAL A 213 11.16 5.93 5.91
N LEU A 214 9.86 6.09 5.63
CA LEU A 214 8.78 5.84 6.58
C LEU A 214 8.27 4.39 6.60
N GLY A 215 8.74 3.51 5.71
CA GLY A 215 8.27 2.12 5.69
C GLY A 215 6.90 1.93 5.03
N GLY A 216 6.55 2.79 4.07
CA GLY A 216 5.22 2.87 3.45
C GLY A 216 4.73 1.63 2.70
N SER A 217 3.44 1.66 2.33
CA SER A 217 2.74 0.55 1.68
C SER A 217 3.22 0.29 0.25
N THR A 218 3.21 -0.98 -0.17
CA THR A 218 3.40 -1.40 -1.58
C THR A 218 2.32 -0.82 -2.49
N ASN A 219 1.09 -0.63 -1.99
CA ASN A 219 0.01 0.05 -2.71
C ASN A 219 0.38 1.49 -3.10
N GLY A 220 1.28 2.14 -2.35
CA GLY A 220 1.78 3.47 -2.68
C GLY A 220 2.36 3.52 -4.08
N ILE A 221 3.09 2.48 -4.50
CA ILE A 221 3.69 2.39 -5.85
C ILE A 221 2.61 2.42 -6.94
N LEU A 222 1.55 1.62 -6.78
CA LEU A 222 0.42 1.59 -7.72
C LEU A 222 -0.23 2.98 -7.83
N HIS A 223 -0.34 3.69 -6.71
CA HIS A 223 -0.96 5.01 -6.66
C HIS A 223 -0.04 6.12 -7.21
N PHE A 224 1.28 6.06 -6.97
CA PHE A 224 2.23 7.00 -7.55
C PHE A 224 2.23 6.93 -9.08
N LEU A 225 2.25 5.72 -9.63
CA LEU A 225 2.18 5.51 -11.09
C LEU A 225 0.87 6.07 -11.67
N ALA A 226 -0.26 5.82 -11.01
CA ALA A 226 -1.56 6.34 -11.46
C ALA A 226 -1.68 7.87 -11.39
N MET A 227 -1.18 8.47 -10.30
CA MET A 227 -1.17 9.93 -10.14
C MET A 227 -0.20 10.58 -11.14
N ALA A 228 0.95 9.95 -11.40
CA ALA A 228 1.93 10.43 -12.39
C ALA A 228 1.34 10.40 -13.81
N ASN A 229 0.65 9.30 -14.17
CA ASN A 229 -0.10 9.20 -15.42
C ASN A 229 -1.16 10.31 -15.56
N SER A 230 -1.95 10.58 -14.51
CA SER A 230 -2.97 11.63 -14.55
C SER A 230 -2.38 13.05 -14.70
N ALA A 231 -1.13 13.23 -14.27
CA ALA A 231 -0.39 14.49 -14.35
C ALA A 231 0.53 14.59 -15.59
N ASP A 232 0.52 13.59 -16.47
CA ASP A 232 1.43 13.47 -17.62
C ASP A 232 2.92 13.53 -17.22
N VAL A 233 3.27 12.90 -16.10
CA VAL A 233 4.66 12.79 -15.62
C VAL A 233 5.18 11.37 -15.80
N PRO A 234 6.34 11.18 -16.48
CA PRO A 234 6.94 9.86 -16.62
C PRO A 234 7.42 9.36 -15.26
N LEU A 235 6.87 8.25 -14.80
CA LEU A 235 7.29 7.54 -13.60
C LEU A 235 7.13 6.04 -13.84
N THR A 236 8.18 5.28 -13.58
CA THR A 236 8.24 3.84 -13.87
C THR A 236 8.63 3.04 -12.63
N LEU A 237 8.49 1.72 -12.70
CA LEU A 237 9.02 0.82 -11.66
C LEU A 237 10.55 0.89 -11.55
N ASP A 238 11.28 1.31 -12.59
CA ASP A 238 12.73 1.49 -12.50
C ASP A 238 13.11 2.67 -11.63
N ASP A 239 12.31 3.73 -11.66
CA ASP A 239 12.47 4.89 -10.78
C ASP A 239 12.28 4.47 -9.32
N VAL A 240 11.23 3.70 -9.04
CA VAL A 240 10.96 3.13 -7.70
C VAL A 240 12.15 2.28 -7.23
N ASN A 241 12.70 1.44 -8.10
CA ASN A 241 13.85 0.61 -7.79
C ASN A 241 15.10 1.45 -7.50
N ALA A 242 15.39 2.46 -8.33
CA ALA A 242 16.51 3.36 -8.15
C ALA A 242 16.42 4.12 -6.81
N THR A 243 15.23 4.66 -6.48
CA THR A 243 14.99 5.33 -5.20
C THR A 243 15.13 4.37 -4.03
N SER A 244 14.60 3.15 -4.12
CA SER A 244 14.73 2.15 -3.05
C SER A 244 16.19 1.75 -2.79
N ASN A 245 17.01 1.63 -3.84
CA ASN A 245 18.41 1.23 -3.69
C ASN A 245 19.28 2.28 -3.00
N ARG A 246 18.93 3.57 -3.09
CA ARG A 246 19.69 4.67 -2.50
C ARG A 246 19.13 5.23 -1.19
N THR A 247 17.87 4.93 -0.87
CA THR A 247 17.18 5.52 0.29
C THR A 247 17.09 4.52 1.44
N PRO A 248 17.60 4.85 2.65
CA PRO A 248 17.47 3.97 3.81
C PRO A 248 16.03 3.95 4.36
N PHE A 249 15.67 2.83 4.98
CA PHE A 249 14.46 2.71 5.79
C PHE A 249 14.77 3.08 7.25
N LEU A 250 14.12 4.11 7.78
CA LEU A 250 14.46 4.71 9.08
C LEU A 250 13.37 4.56 10.15
N ALA A 251 12.09 4.55 9.76
CA ALA A 251 11.00 4.67 10.72
C ALA A 251 10.58 3.32 11.34
N ASP A 252 10.55 3.26 12.68
CA ASP A 252 10.03 2.13 13.46
C ASP A 252 8.50 2.21 13.57
N LEU A 253 7.81 2.37 12.44
CA LEU A 253 6.35 2.49 12.37
C LEU A 253 5.69 1.17 11.95
N ALA A 254 4.59 0.83 12.60
CA ALA A 254 3.75 -0.30 12.25
C ALA A 254 3.33 -0.20 10.77
N PRO A 255 3.28 -1.32 10.03
CA PRO A 255 3.41 -2.70 10.52
C PRO A 255 4.85 -3.25 10.56
N SER A 256 5.84 -2.49 10.10
CA SER A 256 7.25 -2.95 10.11
C SER A 256 7.95 -2.74 11.46
N GLY A 257 7.43 -1.78 12.22
CA GLY A 257 7.90 -1.36 13.52
C GLY A 257 6.80 -1.31 14.59
N LYS A 258 7.07 -0.60 15.68
CA LYS A 258 6.24 -0.62 16.91
C LYS A 258 5.30 0.58 17.07
N TYR A 259 5.64 1.71 16.47
CA TYR A 259 4.95 2.98 16.69
C TYR A 259 3.88 3.25 15.62
N PHE A 260 2.96 4.17 15.88
CA PHE A 260 1.89 4.60 14.98
C PHE A 260 2.08 6.04 14.50
N MET A 261 1.26 6.45 13.52
CA MET A 261 1.28 7.84 13.04
C MET A 261 0.99 8.85 14.17
N GLU A 262 0.16 8.47 15.14
CA GLU A 262 -0.07 9.25 16.34
C GLU A 262 1.22 9.50 17.13
N ASP A 263 2.10 8.51 17.28
CA ASP A 263 3.37 8.70 17.99
C ASP A 263 4.33 9.60 17.18
N LEU A 264 4.28 9.52 15.84
CA LEU A 264 5.06 10.44 14.97
C LEU A 264 4.58 11.88 15.13
N TYR A 265 3.27 12.09 15.26
CA TYR A 265 2.68 13.41 15.51
C TYR A 265 3.24 14.06 16.78
N GLU A 266 3.36 13.30 17.88
CA GLU A 266 3.86 13.81 19.16
C GLU A 266 5.33 14.28 19.12
N ILE A 267 6.13 13.80 18.17
CA ILE A 267 7.56 14.19 18.02
C ILE A 267 7.80 15.24 16.92
N GLY A 268 6.74 15.86 16.39
CA GLY A 268 6.82 16.92 15.38
C GLY A 268 6.17 16.58 14.03
N GLY A 269 5.66 15.36 13.87
CA GLY A 269 4.90 14.94 12.70
C GLY A 269 5.72 14.87 11.40
N THR A 270 5.01 14.83 10.29
CA THR A 270 5.61 14.75 8.95
C THR A 270 6.51 15.94 8.62
N PRO A 271 6.18 17.20 8.97
CA PRO A 271 7.05 18.34 8.68
C PRO A 271 8.45 18.24 9.30
N SER A 272 8.57 17.73 10.52
CA SER A 272 9.88 17.51 11.15
C SER A 272 10.71 16.44 10.44
N VAL A 273 10.07 15.41 9.88
CA VAL A 273 10.73 14.41 9.02
C VAL A 273 11.19 15.06 7.70
N LEU A 274 10.32 15.82 7.05
CA LEU A 274 10.66 16.52 5.80
C LEU A 274 11.83 17.50 6.01
N LYS A 275 11.82 18.25 7.12
CA LYS A 275 12.93 19.14 7.52
C LYS A 275 14.25 18.40 7.63
N MET A 276 14.26 17.23 8.29
CA MET A 276 15.44 16.38 8.40
C MET A 276 15.92 15.89 7.02
N LEU A 277 15.01 15.45 6.15
CA LEU A 277 15.37 14.92 4.82
C LEU A 277 15.89 16.02 3.88
N ILE A 278 15.35 17.23 3.95
CA ILE A 278 15.85 18.41 3.21
C ILE A 278 17.27 18.76 3.69
N ALA A 279 17.48 18.82 5.01
CA ALA A 279 18.81 19.09 5.57
C ALA A 279 19.85 18.03 5.17
N ALA A 280 19.41 16.77 5.01
CA ALA A 280 20.23 15.67 4.52
C ALA A 280 20.36 15.61 2.98
N ARG A 281 19.74 16.55 2.24
CA ARG A 281 19.69 16.60 0.77
C ARG A 281 19.15 15.31 0.13
N MET A 282 18.22 14.66 0.80
CA MET A 282 17.58 13.44 0.31
C MET A 282 16.33 13.71 -0.52
N ILE A 283 15.67 14.83 -0.24
CA ILE A 283 14.51 15.35 -0.98
C ILE A 283 14.77 16.78 -1.41
N ASP A 284 14.11 17.19 -2.48
CA ASP A 284 14.17 18.56 -3.00
C ASP A 284 13.25 19.47 -2.18
N GLY A 285 13.85 20.43 -1.47
CA GLY A 285 13.13 21.41 -0.66
C GLY A 285 12.63 22.62 -1.45
N ASP A 286 13.10 22.82 -2.69
CA ASP A 286 12.82 24.01 -3.48
C ASP A 286 11.51 23.88 -4.29
N ILE A 287 10.87 22.70 -4.26
CA ILE A 287 9.59 22.48 -4.94
C ILE A 287 8.51 23.45 -4.39
N PRO A 288 7.63 23.99 -5.25
CA PRO A 288 6.51 24.82 -4.81
C PRO A 288 5.48 23.98 -4.04
N THR A 289 4.66 24.64 -3.22
CA THR A 289 3.53 24.00 -2.53
C THR A 289 2.26 24.86 -2.61
N VAL A 290 1.13 24.30 -2.18
CA VAL A 290 -0.17 24.99 -2.05
C VAL A 290 -0.14 26.22 -1.13
N THR A 291 0.91 26.43 -0.32
CA THR A 291 1.06 27.65 0.47
C THR A 291 1.63 28.82 -0.34
N GLY A 292 2.03 28.57 -1.59
CA GLY A 292 2.76 29.52 -2.43
C GLY A 292 4.17 29.83 -1.94
N LYS A 293 4.73 28.95 -1.11
CA LYS A 293 6.13 28.89 -0.65
C LYS A 293 6.77 27.58 -1.11
N THR A 294 8.08 27.49 -1.00
CA THR A 294 8.81 26.23 -1.19
C THR A 294 8.55 25.25 -0.04
N LEU A 295 8.80 23.97 -0.25
CA LEU A 295 8.69 22.95 0.80
C LEU A 295 9.64 23.25 1.98
N ALA A 296 10.86 23.70 1.71
CA ALA A 296 11.85 24.08 2.71
C ALA A 296 11.39 25.25 3.59
N GLU A 297 10.83 26.31 2.99
CA GLU A 297 10.28 27.45 3.73
C GLU A 297 9.12 27.04 4.64
N ASN A 298 8.28 26.10 4.20
CA ASN A 298 7.14 25.62 4.96
C ASN A 298 7.55 24.84 6.22
N VAL A 299 8.64 24.06 6.15
CA VAL A 299 9.11 23.24 7.27
C VAL A 299 10.18 23.93 8.13
N ALA A 300 10.70 25.08 7.71
CA ALA A 300 11.79 25.77 8.41
C ALA A 300 11.49 26.07 9.89
N SER A 301 10.26 26.50 10.18
CA SER A 301 9.80 26.84 11.54
C SER A 301 9.39 25.63 12.39
N TRP A 302 9.27 24.44 11.80
CA TRP A 302 8.92 23.23 12.54
C TRP A 302 10.09 22.75 13.40
N PRO A 303 9.83 22.11 14.55
CA PRO A 303 10.90 21.60 15.40
C PRO A 303 11.72 20.57 14.65
N SER A 304 13.02 20.51 14.93
CA SER A 304 13.83 19.35 14.54
C SER A 304 13.41 18.15 15.40
N LEU A 305 13.52 16.94 14.86
CA LEU A 305 13.31 15.72 15.64
C LEU A 305 14.29 15.68 16.82
N ASP A 306 13.79 15.42 18.02
CA ASP A 306 14.63 15.20 19.21
C ASP A 306 15.62 14.05 18.92
N PRO A 307 16.94 14.20 19.10
CA PRO A 307 17.87 13.09 18.90
C PRO A 307 17.60 11.84 19.77
N ALA A 308 16.86 11.98 20.88
CA ALA A 308 16.56 10.90 21.82
C ALA A 308 15.29 10.09 21.48
N GLN A 309 14.43 10.58 20.57
CA GLN A 309 13.26 9.83 20.11
C GLN A 309 13.69 8.54 19.37
N LYS A 310 12.83 7.51 19.40
CA LYS A 310 13.17 6.15 18.91
C LYS A 310 12.42 5.74 17.63
N ILE A 311 11.53 6.60 17.15
CA ILE A 311 10.62 6.38 16.02
C ILE A 311 11.37 6.53 14.70
N ILE A 312 12.07 7.64 14.46
CA ILE A 312 12.85 7.87 13.24
C ILE A 312 14.33 7.66 13.55
N ARG A 313 14.92 6.58 13.04
CA ARG A 313 16.34 6.31 13.28
C ARG A 313 17.25 7.31 12.54
N PRO A 314 18.45 7.61 13.10
CA PRO A 314 19.42 8.44 12.41
C PRO A 314 19.94 7.74 11.15
N LEU A 315 20.36 8.53 10.15
CA LEU A 315 20.90 8.03 8.88
C LEU A 315 22.14 7.12 9.05
N SER A 316 22.91 7.32 10.13
CA SER A 316 24.06 6.49 10.47
C SER A 316 23.71 5.12 11.05
N ASN A 317 22.46 4.90 11.49
CA ASN A 317 21.98 3.64 12.05
C ASN A 317 20.56 3.32 11.56
N PRO A 318 20.36 3.14 10.24
CA PRO A 318 19.05 2.88 9.68
C PRO A 318 18.53 1.50 10.10
N ILE A 319 17.22 1.27 9.98
CA ILE A 319 16.65 -0.08 10.16
C ILE A 319 17.15 -0.99 9.03
N LYS A 320 17.19 -0.45 7.80
CA LYS A 320 17.79 -1.09 6.63
C LYS A 320 18.50 -0.01 5.79
N ALA A 321 19.70 -0.31 5.31
CA ALA A 321 20.51 0.62 4.52
C ALA A 321 19.90 1.01 3.16
N THR A 322 18.90 0.27 2.72
CA THR A 322 18.12 0.50 1.50
C THR A 322 16.62 0.41 1.83
N GLY A 323 15.78 0.78 0.89
CA GLY A 323 14.33 0.75 1.04
C GLY A 323 13.80 -0.67 1.25
N HIS A 324 12.66 -0.76 1.91
CA HIS A 324 11.93 -2.01 2.13
C HIS A 324 11.14 -2.44 0.90
N LEU A 325 10.68 -1.52 0.05
CA LEU A 325 10.00 -1.87 -1.20
C LEU A 325 11.03 -2.30 -2.25
N ARG A 326 10.81 -3.45 -2.90
CA ARG A 326 11.63 -3.96 -4.00
C ARG A 326 10.78 -4.14 -5.24
N VAL A 327 11.36 -3.79 -6.39
CA VAL A 327 10.79 -4.14 -7.69
C VAL A 327 11.48 -5.40 -8.16
N LEU A 328 10.73 -6.48 -8.34
CA LEU A 328 11.25 -7.77 -8.78
C LEU A 328 10.91 -7.99 -10.26
N ARG A 329 11.88 -8.46 -11.05
CA ARG A 329 11.66 -8.92 -12.44
C ARG A 329 12.13 -10.36 -12.62
N GLY A 330 11.92 -10.94 -13.79
CA GLY A 330 12.35 -12.31 -14.07
C GLY A 330 11.33 -13.02 -14.93
N ASN A 331 11.55 -14.31 -15.14
CA ASN A 331 10.68 -15.09 -16.02
C ASN A 331 9.24 -15.22 -15.46
N LEU A 332 9.04 -15.07 -14.15
CA LEU A 332 7.72 -15.11 -13.54
C LEU A 332 6.97 -13.77 -13.62
N SER A 333 7.71 -12.66 -13.67
CA SER A 333 7.15 -11.30 -13.66
C SER A 333 7.91 -10.35 -14.59
N PRO A 334 7.82 -10.54 -15.92
CA PRO A 334 8.61 -9.75 -16.87
C PRO A 334 8.24 -8.27 -16.88
N GLY A 335 6.98 -7.91 -16.59
CA GLY A 335 6.53 -6.51 -16.45
C GLY A 335 6.85 -5.89 -15.08
N GLY A 336 7.44 -6.67 -14.17
CA GLY A 336 7.74 -6.25 -12.80
C GLY A 336 6.68 -6.69 -11.79
N ALA A 337 7.11 -6.81 -10.54
CA ALA A 337 6.31 -7.06 -9.35
C ALA A 337 6.82 -6.17 -8.22
N VAL A 338 6.00 -5.93 -7.21
CA VAL A 338 6.39 -5.14 -6.03
C VAL A 338 6.37 -6.03 -4.80
N ALA A 339 7.48 -6.07 -4.08
CA ALA A 339 7.64 -6.82 -2.87
C ALA A 339 7.97 -5.91 -1.69
N LYS A 340 7.55 -6.30 -0.49
CA LYS A 340 8.00 -5.69 0.77
C LYS A 340 9.00 -6.63 1.42
N ILE A 341 10.28 -6.24 1.42
CA ILE A 341 11.39 -7.04 1.93
C ILE A 341 12.16 -6.21 2.98
N THR A 342 11.97 -6.52 4.26
CA THR A 342 12.58 -5.78 5.37
C THR A 342 14.02 -6.22 5.67
N GLY A 343 14.41 -7.40 5.19
CA GLY A 343 15.71 -8.04 5.42
C GLY A 343 15.75 -8.94 6.66
N LYS A 344 14.75 -8.89 7.54
CA LYS A 344 14.62 -9.79 8.70
C LYS A 344 14.31 -11.23 8.27
N GLU A 345 13.68 -11.37 7.10
CA GLU A 345 13.28 -12.61 6.45
C GLU A 345 14.42 -13.28 5.67
N GLY A 346 15.58 -12.61 5.51
CA GLY A 346 16.65 -13.02 4.60
C GLY A 346 16.63 -12.21 3.29
N LEU A 347 17.57 -12.53 2.39
CA LEU A 347 17.71 -11.86 1.09
C LEU A 347 17.31 -12.73 -0.11
N SER A 348 17.10 -14.03 0.10
CA SER A 348 16.63 -14.94 -0.93
C SER A 348 15.72 -16.00 -0.32
N PHE A 349 14.72 -16.43 -1.07
CA PHE A 349 13.80 -17.50 -0.70
C PHE A 349 13.56 -18.41 -1.90
N THR A 350 13.87 -19.69 -1.74
CA THR A 350 13.60 -20.73 -2.76
C THR A 350 12.68 -21.79 -2.16
N GLY A 351 11.59 -22.12 -2.86
CA GLY A 351 10.62 -23.09 -2.40
C GLY A 351 9.75 -23.68 -3.52
N ALA A 352 9.04 -24.75 -3.20
CA ALA A 352 8.10 -25.39 -4.11
C ALA A 352 6.79 -24.57 -4.19
N ALA A 353 6.28 -24.39 -5.40
CA ALA A 353 5.06 -23.67 -5.68
C ALA A 353 3.84 -24.47 -5.20
N ARG A 354 2.94 -23.78 -4.50
CA ARG A 354 1.57 -24.25 -4.24
C ARG A 354 0.60 -23.20 -4.75
N VAL A 355 -0.17 -23.55 -5.77
CA VAL A 355 -0.93 -22.64 -6.61
C VAL A 355 -2.41 -22.70 -6.25
N PHE A 356 -2.97 -21.52 -6.01
CA PHE A 356 -4.37 -21.25 -5.74
C PHE A 356 -4.89 -20.28 -6.81
N ASN A 357 -6.08 -20.52 -7.33
CA ASN A 357 -6.66 -19.70 -8.38
C ASN A 357 -7.62 -18.63 -7.85
N LYS A 358 -7.86 -18.60 -6.54
CA LYS A 358 -8.63 -17.58 -5.82
C LYS A 358 -8.15 -17.49 -4.37
N GLU A 359 -8.30 -16.30 -3.77
CA GLU A 359 -7.88 -16.03 -2.40
C GLU A 359 -8.54 -16.99 -1.38
N HIS A 360 -9.84 -17.27 -1.53
CA HIS A 360 -10.56 -18.15 -0.60
C HIS A 360 -9.99 -19.57 -0.59
N GLU A 361 -9.44 -20.07 -1.70
CA GLU A 361 -8.83 -21.40 -1.76
C GLU A 361 -7.59 -21.48 -0.85
N LEU A 362 -6.78 -20.41 -0.81
CA LEU A 362 -5.63 -20.31 0.11
C LEU A 362 -6.10 -20.15 1.56
N ASN A 363 -7.08 -19.28 1.80
CA ASN A 363 -7.63 -19.08 3.13
C ASN A 363 -8.20 -20.38 3.72
N ASP A 364 -8.92 -21.18 2.92
CA ASP A 364 -9.46 -22.49 3.32
C ASP A 364 -8.36 -23.54 3.57
N ALA A 365 -7.24 -23.45 2.86
CA ALA A 365 -6.08 -24.32 3.10
C ALA A 365 -5.39 -23.97 4.42
N LEU A 366 -5.17 -22.67 4.69
CA LEU A 366 -4.60 -22.18 5.95
C LEU A 366 -5.53 -22.51 7.14
N ALA A 367 -6.82 -22.22 7.03
CA ALA A 367 -7.80 -22.47 8.08
C ALA A 367 -7.92 -23.95 8.49
N ARG A 368 -7.65 -24.88 7.55
CA ARG A 368 -7.63 -26.32 7.82
C ARG A 368 -6.26 -26.85 8.25
N GLY A 369 -5.25 -25.97 8.41
CA GLY A 369 -3.89 -26.38 8.76
C GLY A 369 -3.18 -27.19 7.67
N ALA A 370 -3.60 -27.07 6.40
CA ALA A 370 -3.03 -27.81 5.27
C ALA A 370 -1.69 -27.25 4.75
N ILE A 371 -1.07 -26.34 5.50
CA ILE A 371 0.24 -25.74 5.23
C ILE A 371 1.04 -25.87 6.53
N GLY A 372 1.91 -26.87 6.56
CA GLY A 372 2.77 -27.20 7.68
C GLY A 372 4.13 -26.52 7.65
N ALA A 373 4.74 -26.36 8.82
CA ALA A 373 6.11 -25.86 8.97
C ALA A 373 7.18 -26.88 8.55
N ASP A 374 6.79 -28.16 8.47
CA ASP A 374 7.60 -29.33 8.14
C ASP A 374 7.64 -29.64 6.62
N GLU A 375 6.85 -28.93 5.82
CA GLU A 375 6.75 -29.14 4.36
C GLU A 375 7.90 -28.51 3.55
N GLY A 376 8.99 -28.11 4.21
CA GLY A 376 10.07 -27.33 3.59
C GLY A 376 9.59 -25.94 3.16
N ASN A 377 10.39 -25.25 2.33
CA ASN A 377 10.02 -23.93 1.84
C ASN A 377 8.93 -24.01 0.78
N LEU A 378 7.85 -23.25 0.97
CA LEU A 378 6.72 -23.16 0.06
C LEU A 378 6.57 -21.73 -0.48
N VAL A 379 6.34 -21.62 -1.79
CA VAL A 379 5.92 -20.38 -2.44
C VAL A 379 4.43 -20.50 -2.77
N LEU A 380 3.58 -19.89 -1.94
CA LEU A 380 2.14 -19.92 -2.14
C LEU A 380 1.76 -18.86 -3.16
N ILE A 381 1.24 -19.30 -4.30
CA ILE A 381 0.84 -18.43 -5.40
C ILE A 381 -0.67 -18.32 -5.42
N VAL A 382 -1.19 -17.10 -5.28
CA VAL A 382 -2.59 -16.79 -5.55
C VAL A 382 -2.67 -16.03 -6.86
N ARG A 383 -3.37 -16.59 -7.85
CA ARG A 383 -3.45 -15.98 -9.18
C ARG A 383 -4.89 -15.76 -9.62
N TYR A 384 -5.08 -14.99 -10.69
CA TYR A 384 -6.39 -14.49 -11.10
C TYR A 384 -7.01 -13.56 -10.06
N GLU A 385 -6.18 -12.80 -9.36
CA GLU A 385 -6.58 -11.73 -8.44
C GLU A 385 -6.01 -10.36 -8.89
N GLY A 386 -5.50 -10.27 -10.13
CA GLY A 386 -5.06 -9.03 -10.75
C GLY A 386 -6.19 -8.06 -11.13
N PRO A 387 -5.87 -6.93 -11.78
CA PRO A 387 -6.86 -5.94 -12.20
C PRO A 387 -8.05 -6.51 -12.96
N LYS A 388 -7.81 -7.36 -13.97
CA LYS A 388 -8.87 -8.00 -14.77
C LYS A 388 -9.34 -9.32 -14.17
N GLY A 389 -8.43 -10.11 -13.61
CA GLY A 389 -8.68 -11.46 -13.11
C GLY A 389 -9.49 -11.52 -11.82
N GLY A 390 -9.26 -10.56 -10.92
CA GLY A 390 -10.01 -10.38 -9.68
C GLY A 390 -11.51 -10.39 -9.99
N PRO A 391 -12.05 -9.40 -10.71
CA PRO A 391 -11.46 -8.09 -11.08
C PRO A 391 -11.34 -7.14 -9.89
N GLY A 392 -10.66 -6.01 -10.09
CA GLY A 392 -10.51 -4.97 -9.07
C GLY A 392 -9.28 -5.12 -8.19
N MET A 393 -8.39 -6.06 -8.53
CA MET A 393 -7.11 -6.28 -7.86
C MET A 393 -7.26 -6.33 -6.32
N PRO A 394 -8.08 -7.25 -5.76
CA PRO A 394 -8.38 -7.26 -4.33
C PRO A 394 -7.13 -7.40 -3.47
N GLU A 395 -7.16 -6.76 -2.30
CA GLU A 395 -6.11 -6.81 -1.30
C GLU A 395 -6.30 -7.99 -0.35
N GLN A 396 -5.32 -8.88 -0.33
CA GLN A 396 -5.35 -10.10 0.46
C GLN A 396 -4.65 -9.84 1.80
N LEU A 397 -5.35 -10.10 2.92
CA LEU A 397 -4.80 -9.94 4.27
C LEU A 397 -5.01 -11.18 5.13
N ARG A 398 -6.10 -11.93 4.95
CA ARG A 398 -6.40 -13.10 5.80
C ARG A 398 -5.28 -14.13 5.75
N ALA A 399 -4.78 -14.43 4.55
CA ALA A 399 -3.71 -15.39 4.38
C ALA A 399 -2.43 -14.96 5.11
N SER A 400 -2.03 -13.70 4.95
CA SER A 400 -0.78 -13.20 5.51
C SER A 400 -0.86 -13.02 7.03
N ALA A 401 -2.01 -12.60 7.56
CA ALA A 401 -2.29 -12.59 9.00
C ALA A 401 -2.35 -13.99 9.61
N ALA A 402 -2.96 -14.97 8.91
CA ALA A 402 -3.00 -16.37 9.33
C ALA A 402 -1.60 -16.99 9.37
N ILE A 403 -0.77 -16.77 8.36
CA ILE A 403 0.64 -17.21 8.32
C ILE A 403 1.43 -16.63 9.50
N MET A 404 1.22 -15.34 9.80
CA MET A 404 1.87 -14.70 10.94
C MET A 404 1.39 -15.28 12.28
N GLY A 405 0.07 -15.39 12.49
CA GLY A 405 -0.51 -15.97 13.69
C GLY A 405 -0.14 -17.45 13.89
N ALA A 406 0.06 -18.18 12.79
CA ALA A 406 0.57 -19.54 12.77
C ALA A 406 2.09 -19.62 12.97
N GLY A 407 2.83 -18.52 12.87
CA GLY A 407 4.30 -18.50 13.02
C GLY A 407 5.05 -19.24 11.90
N LEU A 408 4.46 -19.34 10.70
CA LEU A 408 5.06 -20.04 9.56
C LEU A 408 6.14 -19.14 8.93
N LYS A 409 7.40 -19.59 8.97
CA LYS A 409 8.56 -18.88 8.39
C LYS A 409 9.05 -19.51 7.09
N ASN A 410 8.57 -20.70 6.76
CA ASN A 410 8.90 -21.48 5.58
C ASN A 410 7.98 -21.14 4.39
N VAL A 411 7.36 -19.96 4.38
CA VAL A 411 6.35 -19.57 3.40
C VAL A 411 6.68 -18.21 2.79
N ALA A 412 6.61 -18.13 1.46
CA ALA A 412 6.52 -16.89 0.71
C ALA A 412 5.14 -16.77 0.03
N LEU A 413 4.68 -15.54 -0.16
CA LEU A 413 3.40 -15.23 -0.80
C LEU A 413 3.63 -14.49 -2.12
N VAL A 414 3.00 -14.95 -3.20
CA VAL A 414 3.10 -14.34 -4.54
C VAL A 414 1.72 -14.19 -5.15
N THR A 415 1.39 -13.01 -5.66
CA THR A 415 0.08 -12.76 -6.30
C THR A 415 0.15 -11.76 -7.45
N ASP A 416 -0.74 -11.93 -8.43
CA ASP A 416 -1.04 -10.90 -9.43
C ASP A 416 -1.98 -9.80 -8.88
N GLY A 417 -2.59 -10.04 -7.71
CA GLY A 417 -3.33 -9.05 -6.93
C GLY A 417 -2.44 -8.22 -6.00
N ARG A 418 -2.96 -7.86 -4.82
CA ARG A 418 -2.25 -7.08 -3.79
C ARG A 418 -2.23 -7.83 -2.47
N TYR A 419 -1.17 -7.67 -1.70
CA TYR A 419 -1.14 -8.09 -0.29
C TYR A 419 -1.13 -6.86 0.60
N SER A 420 -1.85 -6.93 1.72
CA SER A 420 -1.82 -5.88 2.72
C SER A 420 -0.44 -5.80 3.37
N GLY A 421 0.06 -4.58 3.54
CA GLY A 421 1.41 -4.31 4.03
C GLY A 421 1.70 -4.76 5.47
N ALA A 422 0.73 -5.37 6.14
CA ALA A 422 0.69 -5.77 7.55
C ALA A 422 1.56 -7.00 7.92
N SER A 423 2.35 -7.54 7.00
CA SER A 423 2.87 -8.90 7.16
C SER A 423 4.39 -9.01 7.07
N HIS A 424 4.93 -10.06 7.70
CA HIS A 424 6.36 -10.37 7.73
C HIS A 424 6.68 -11.53 6.77
N GLY A 425 7.78 -11.42 6.01
CA GLY A 425 8.22 -12.46 5.07
C GLY A 425 8.33 -11.97 3.63
N PHE A 426 8.64 -12.88 2.71
CA PHE A 426 8.68 -12.59 1.27
C PHE A 426 7.26 -12.50 0.73
N ILE A 427 6.78 -11.27 0.57
CA ILE A 427 5.43 -10.98 0.08
C ILE A 427 5.55 -10.17 -1.20
N VAL A 428 5.16 -10.79 -2.30
CA VAL A 428 5.24 -10.25 -3.65
C VAL A 428 3.82 -10.08 -4.18
N GLY A 429 3.46 -8.85 -4.52
CA GLY A 429 2.21 -8.53 -5.21
C GLY A 429 2.49 -7.88 -6.56
N HIS A 430 1.43 -7.53 -7.27
CA HIS A 430 1.49 -6.77 -8.51
C HIS A 430 2.28 -7.50 -9.60
N VAL A 431 2.24 -8.84 -9.63
CA VAL A 431 2.92 -9.62 -10.68
C VAL A 431 2.32 -9.26 -12.04
N VAL A 432 3.15 -8.72 -12.93
CA VAL A 432 2.78 -8.32 -14.30
C VAL A 432 3.56 -9.15 -15.32
N PRO A 433 2.90 -9.66 -16.38
CA PRO A 433 1.46 -9.62 -16.63
C PRO A 433 0.65 -10.52 -15.68
N GLU A 434 -0.59 -10.12 -15.39
CA GLU A 434 -1.50 -10.90 -14.52
C GLU A 434 -1.94 -12.22 -15.19
N ALA A 435 -2.47 -13.16 -14.39
CA ALA A 435 -2.84 -14.47 -14.90
C ALA A 435 -4.01 -14.42 -15.89
N ALA A 436 -4.93 -13.45 -15.75
CA ALA A 436 -6.11 -13.33 -16.60
C ALA A 436 -5.78 -13.00 -18.06
N VAL A 437 -4.60 -12.43 -18.31
CA VAL A 437 -4.11 -12.11 -19.66
C VAL A 437 -3.00 -13.09 -20.12
N GLY A 438 -2.82 -14.21 -19.42
CA GLY A 438 -1.87 -15.25 -19.80
C GLY A 438 -0.42 -14.94 -19.43
N GLY A 439 -0.20 -14.09 -18.42
CA GLY A 439 1.14 -13.86 -17.88
C GLY A 439 1.76 -15.13 -17.28
N PRO A 440 3.09 -15.18 -17.06
CA PRO A 440 3.79 -16.38 -16.62
C PRO A 440 3.26 -17.00 -15.32
N ILE A 441 2.72 -16.19 -14.40
CA ILE A 441 2.04 -16.66 -13.18
C ILE A 441 0.83 -17.58 -13.46
N ALA A 442 0.16 -17.44 -14.62
CA ALA A 442 -0.90 -18.35 -15.08
C ALA A 442 -0.40 -19.76 -15.45
N LEU A 443 0.90 -19.91 -15.66
CA LEU A 443 1.53 -21.12 -16.21
C LEU A 443 2.16 -21.98 -15.12
N VAL A 444 2.33 -21.44 -13.91
CA VAL A 444 2.88 -22.17 -12.77
C VAL A 444 1.96 -23.33 -12.36
N LYS A 445 2.57 -24.45 -11.98
CA LYS A 445 1.92 -25.66 -11.46
C LYS A 445 2.45 -25.98 -10.05
N ASN A 446 1.67 -26.73 -9.29
CA ASN A 446 2.11 -27.26 -8.00
C ASN A 446 3.42 -28.05 -8.18
N GLY A 447 4.41 -27.78 -7.34
CA GLY A 447 5.72 -28.44 -7.36
C GLY A 447 6.78 -27.81 -8.26
N ASP A 448 6.45 -26.81 -9.09
CA ASP A 448 7.49 -25.98 -9.73
C ASP A 448 8.33 -25.30 -8.63
N THR A 449 9.63 -25.13 -8.83
CA THR A 449 10.50 -24.44 -7.85
C THR A 449 10.63 -22.98 -8.23
N ILE A 450 10.41 -22.08 -7.27
CA ILE A 450 10.50 -20.64 -7.46
C ILE A 450 11.56 -20.06 -6.54
N THR A 451 12.36 -19.14 -7.07
CA THR A 451 13.31 -18.34 -6.32
C THR A 451 12.89 -16.87 -6.34
N ILE A 452 12.84 -16.26 -5.17
CA ILE A 452 12.69 -14.81 -4.96
C ILE A 452 14.03 -14.31 -4.42
N ASP A 453 14.70 -13.42 -5.14
CA ASP A 453 16.01 -12.89 -4.78
C ASP A 453 15.97 -11.36 -4.67
N ALA A 454 16.16 -10.85 -3.46
CA ALA A 454 16.17 -9.42 -3.14
C ALA A 454 17.51 -8.73 -3.42
N ILE A 455 18.57 -9.50 -3.73
CA ILE A 455 19.90 -8.98 -4.10
C ILE A 455 19.89 -8.67 -5.60
N SER A 456 19.54 -9.65 -6.43
CA SER A 456 19.43 -9.47 -7.87
C SER A 456 18.09 -8.84 -8.31
N ASN A 457 17.18 -8.61 -7.36
CA ASN A 457 15.82 -8.12 -7.61
C ASN A 457 15.08 -8.99 -8.63
N ARG A 458 15.17 -10.31 -8.43
CA ARG A 458 14.59 -11.32 -9.33
C ARG A 458 13.50 -12.17 -8.70
N ILE A 459 12.57 -12.64 -9.54
CA ILE A 459 11.59 -13.67 -9.24
C ILE A 459 11.43 -14.60 -10.43
N ASP A 460 11.81 -15.87 -10.23
CA ASP A 460 11.91 -16.84 -11.32
C ASP A 460 11.37 -18.21 -10.93
N VAL A 461 10.73 -18.86 -11.90
CA VAL A 461 10.61 -20.31 -11.93
C VAL A 461 11.99 -20.85 -12.32
N VAL A 462 12.62 -21.62 -11.43
CA VAL A 462 13.98 -22.16 -11.63
C VAL A 462 13.99 -23.65 -11.94
N ALA A 463 12.90 -24.36 -11.66
CA ALA A 463 12.69 -25.74 -12.08
C ALA A 463 11.20 -26.03 -12.22
N THR A 464 10.86 -26.92 -13.14
CA THR A 464 9.46 -27.34 -13.39
C THR A 464 9.18 -28.72 -12.81
N VAL A 465 7.96 -28.92 -12.31
CA VAL A 465 7.55 -30.21 -11.75
C VAL A 465 7.65 -31.33 -12.79
N GLY A 466 8.19 -32.48 -12.37
CA GLY A 466 8.37 -33.67 -13.21
C GLY A 466 9.66 -33.67 -14.04
N ALA A 467 10.50 -32.65 -13.92
CA ALA A 467 11.78 -32.60 -14.60
C ALA A 467 12.89 -33.39 -13.89
N GLN A 468 13.89 -33.83 -14.65
CA GLN A 468 15.10 -34.42 -14.08
C GLN A 468 15.96 -33.35 -13.39
N GLN A 469 16.74 -33.79 -12.41
CA GLN A 469 17.58 -32.91 -11.59
C GLN A 469 18.56 -32.14 -12.48
N GLY A 470 18.60 -30.81 -12.37
CA GLY A 470 19.52 -29.95 -13.12
C GLY A 470 18.98 -29.33 -14.41
N GLN A 471 17.67 -29.01 -14.49
CA GLN A 471 17.13 -28.22 -15.61
C GLN A 471 17.89 -26.89 -15.78
N THR A 472 18.19 -26.57 -17.03
CA THR A 472 18.72 -25.28 -17.45
C THR A 472 17.62 -24.21 -17.57
N GLU A 473 18.00 -22.93 -17.54
CA GLU A 473 17.05 -21.81 -17.66
C GLU A 473 16.28 -21.87 -19.00
N GLU A 474 16.96 -22.26 -20.10
CA GLU A 474 16.34 -22.44 -21.42
C GLU A 474 15.28 -23.54 -21.45
N GLU A 475 15.49 -24.63 -20.70
CA GLU A 475 14.51 -25.71 -20.60
C GLU A 475 13.26 -25.28 -19.82
N VAL A 476 13.44 -24.51 -18.75
CA VAL A 476 12.31 -23.95 -18.00
C VAL A 476 11.50 -23.00 -18.88
N VAL A 477 12.16 -22.10 -19.60
CA VAL A 477 11.50 -21.17 -20.54
C VAL A 477 10.72 -21.94 -21.61
N ARG A 478 11.30 -22.99 -22.20
CA ARG A 478 10.62 -23.83 -23.20
C ARG A 478 9.35 -24.48 -22.64
N VAL A 479 9.41 -25.02 -21.41
CA VAL A 479 8.25 -25.63 -20.76
C VAL A 479 7.17 -24.57 -20.47
N LEU A 480 7.56 -23.37 -20.05
CA LEU A 480 6.61 -22.27 -19.83
C LEU A 480 5.93 -21.85 -21.15
N GLU A 481 6.67 -21.72 -22.25
CA GLU A 481 6.08 -21.40 -23.56
C GLU A 481 5.15 -22.52 -24.08
N GLU A 482 5.48 -23.79 -23.86
CA GLU A 482 4.57 -24.90 -24.15
C GLU A 482 3.27 -24.77 -23.34
N ARG A 483 3.38 -24.55 -22.03
CA ARG A 483 2.21 -24.32 -21.15
C ARG A 483 1.40 -23.12 -21.61
N LYS A 484 2.05 -22.06 -22.10
CA LYS A 484 1.40 -20.85 -22.64
C LYS A 484 0.61 -21.14 -23.92
N SER A 485 1.15 -21.97 -24.82
CA SER A 485 0.45 -22.37 -26.06
C SER A 485 -0.85 -23.15 -25.79
N LEU A 486 -0.89 -23.86 -24.66
CA LEU A 486 -2.05 -24.62 -24.20
C LEU A 486 -2.97 -23.81 -23.28
N TRP A 487 -2.53 -22.63 -22.82
CA TRP A 487 -3.29 -21.79 -21.92
C TRP A 487 -4.50 -21.19 -22.65
N LYS A 488 -5.65 -21.22 -21.96
CA LYS A 488 -6.87 -20.57 -22.42
C LYS A 488 -7.33 -19.59 -21.36
N PRO A 489 -7.74 -18.36 -21.74
CA PRO A 489 -8.36 -17.43 -20.80
C PRO A 489 -9.50 -18.13 -20.06
N ARG A 490 -9.48 -18.06 -18.72
CA ARG A 490 -10.63 -18.51 -17.93
C ARG A 490 -11.79 -17.61 -18.30
N GLY A 491 -12.88 -18.19 -18.81
CA GLY A 491 -14.05 -17.42 -19.21
C GLY A 491 -14.53 -16.55 -18.06
N MET A 492 -14.47 -15.22 -18.23
CA MET A 492 -15.13 -14.32 -17.31
C MET A 492 -16.64 -14.55 -17.45
N ARG A 493 -17.33 -14.83 -16.34
CA ARG A 493 -18.79 -14.83 -16.34
C ARG A 493 -19.26 -13.50 -16.92
N PRO A 494 -20.34 -13.45 -17.73
CA PRO A 494 -20.88 -12.18 -18.19
C PRO A 494 -21.16 -11.26 -17.00
N MET A 495 -20.37 -10.19 -16.87
CA MET A 495 -20.50 -9.22 -15.78
C MET A 495 -21.22 -7.96 -16.27
N ARG A 496 -21.98 -7.34 -15.37
CA ARG A 496 -22.55 -6.00 -15.50
C ARG A 496 -22.09 -5.13 -14.32
N GLY A 497 -22.35 -3.82 -14.39
CA GLY A 497 -22.02 -2.88 -13.31
C GLY A 497 -20.56 -2.42 -13.30
N ALA A 498 -20.12 -1.88 -12.16
CA ALA A 498 -18.83 -1.19 -12.01
C ALA A 498 -17.63 -2.07 -12.37
N LEU A 499 -17.55 -3.29 -11.82
CA LEU A 499 -16.44 -4.22 -12.10
C LEU A 499 -16.38 -4.65 -13.58
N ALA A 500 -17.52 -4.72 -14.27
CA ALA A 500 -17.54 -5.03 -15.70
C ALA A 500 -16.97 -3.89 -16.54
N LYS A 501 -17.18 -2.63 -16.15
CA LYS A 501 -16.55 -1.47 -16.80
C LYS A 501 -15.06 -1.46 -16.50
N TYR A 502 -14.68 -1.60 -15.22
CA TYR A 502 -13.31 -1.65 -14.77
C TYR A 502 -12.49 -2.71 -15.52
N ALA A 503 -12.94 -3.97 -15.53
CA ALA A 503 -12.21 -5.07 -16.17
C ALA A 503 -11.99 -4.89 -17.69
N ARG A 504 -12.83 -4.09 -18.36
CA ARG A 504 -12.69 -3.78 -19.79
C ARG A 504 -11.66 -2.68 -20.06
N LEU A 505 -11.56 -1.71 -19.16
CA LEU A 505 -10.80 -0.48 -19.36
C LEU A 505 -9.42 -0.51 -18.69
N VAL A 506 -9.29 -1.26 -17.59
CA VAL A 506 -8.11 -1.19 -16.74
C VAL A 506 -6.83 -1.66 -17.44
N GLY A 507 -5.76 -0.87 -17.28
CA GLY A 507 -4.38 -1.26 -17.59
C GLY A 507 -3.81 -2.23 -16.56
N ASP A 508 -2.54 -2.61 -16.73
CA ASP A 508 -1.85 -3.46 -15.76
C ASP A 508 -1.32 -2.67 -14.54
N ALA A 509 -0.84 -3.40 -13.53
CA ALA A 509 -0.37 -2.80 -12.28
C ALA A 509 0.96 -2.04 -12.41
N SER A 510 1.80 -2.34 -13.40
CA SER A 510 3.09 -1.66 -13.63
C SER A 510 2.92 -0.25 -14.18
N HIS A 511 1.71 0.09 -14.64
CA HIS A 511 1.30 1.43 -15.06
C HIS A 511 0.23 2.05 -14.12
N GLY A 512 0.08 1.52 -12.90
CA GLY A 512 -0.85 2.06 -11.91
C GLY A 512 -2.29 1.58 -12.00
N ALA A 513 -2.60 0.60 -12.88
CA ALA A 513 -3.93 0.04 -13.09
C ALA A 513 -5.01 1.13 -13.31
N VAL A 514 -4.70 2.15 -14.10
CA VAL A 514 -5.64 3.23 -14.45
C VAL A 514 -6.62 2.79 -15.55
N THR A 515 -7.71 3.52 -15.73
CA THR A 515 -8.83 3.13 -16.61
C THR A 515 -9.12 4.11 -17.74
N ASP A 516 -8.35 5.18 -17.86
CA ASP A 516 -8.57 6.31 -18.76
C ASP A 516 -7.47 6.48 -19.82
N VAL A 517 -6.51 5.55 -19.89
CA VAL A 517 -5.36 5.62 -20.80
C VAL A 517 -5.40 4.45 -21.78
N GLY A 518 -5.28 4.73 -23.09
CA GLY A 518 -5.29 3.73 -24.15
C GLY A 518 -3.97 2.94 -24.24
N GLY A 519 -3.99 1.76 -24.87
CA GLY A 519 -2.88 0.79 -24.89
C GLY A 519 -1.52 1.28 -25.43
N ASP A 520 -1.48 2.41 -26.15
CA ASP A 520 -0.26 2.98 -26.75
C ASP A 520 0.31 4.16 -25.95
N ALA A 521 -0.31 4.55 -24.83
CA ALA A 521 -0.02 5.81 -24.11
C ALA A 521 0.62 5.59 -22.72
N TRP A 522 1.29 4.46 -22.53
CA TRP A 522 1.96 4.07 -21.28
C TRP A 522 3.43 4.46 -21.23
#